data_AF-E5VN33-F1
#
_entry.id   AF-E5VN33-F1
#
_cell.length_a   1.000
_cell.length_b   1.000
_cell.length_c   1.000
_cell.angle_alpha   90.00
_cell.angle_beta   90.00
_cell.angle_gamma   90.00
#
_symmetry.space_group_name_H-M   'P 1'
#
loop_
_entity.id
_entity.type
_entity.pdbx_description
1 polymer ?
#
loop_
_entity_poly.entity_id
_entity_poly.type
_entity_poly.pdbx_seq_one_letter_code
_entity_poly.pdbx_strand_id
1 'polypeptide(L)' 'METQNMLENSRAKLEKKKIDMIAANNLKEQGAGFNTDTNVITLITKDEEKQLPKMTKEEVADALLDFIVSKN' A
#
# COMPACT_ATOMS: atom_id res chain seq x y z
N MET A 1 3.06 -5.90 6.18
CA MET A 1 3.01 -4.99 7.34
C MET A 1 4.42 -4.63 7.75
N GLU A 2 4.68 -3.36 7.96
CA GLU A 2 5.95 -2.81 8.46
C GLU A 2 5.63 -1.80 9.57
N THR A 3 6.38 -1.83 10.66
CA THR A 3 6.18 -0.91 11.80
C THR A 3 7.20 0.23 11.81
N GLN A 4 8.33 0.06 11.11
CA GLN A 4 9.41 1.03 10.94
C GLN A 4 9.94 0.94 9.50
N ASN A 5 10.43 2.05 8.95
CA ASN A 5 11.03 2.15 7.62
C ASN A 5 10.20 1.49 6.50
N MET A 6 8.87 1.72 6.53
CA MET A 6 7.90 1.02 5.67
C MET A 6 8.27 1.08 4.19
N LEU A 7 8.67 2.25 3.68
CA LEU A 7 9.01 2.43 2.26
C LEU A 7 10.29 1.67 1.88
N GLU A 8 11.37 1.83 2.65
CA GLU A 8 12.63 1.13 2.42
C GLU A 8 12.46 -0.39 2.47
N ASN A 9 11.78 -0.89 3.51
CA ASN A 9 11.51 -2.32 3.66
C ASN A 9 10.62 -2.86 2.55
N SER A 10 9.66 -2.06 2.06
CA SER A 10 8.80 -2.44 0.93
C SER A 10 9.61 -2.49 -0.36
N ARG A 11 10.44 -1.49 -0.66
CA ARG A 11 11.34 -1.49 -1.84
C ARG A 11 12.27 -2.70 -1.83
N ALA A 12 12.90 -3.00 -0.70
CA ALA A 12 13.75 -4.18 -0.55
C ALA A 12 12.99 -5.50 -0.78
N LYS A 13 11.73 -5.59 -0.32
CA LYS A 13 10.87 -6.76 -0.54
C LYS A 13 10.44 -6.91 -1.99
N LEU A 14 10.15 -5.82 -2.68
CA LEU A 14 9.77 -5.81 -4.09
C LEU A 14 10.85 -6.54 -4.93
N GLU A 15 12.10 -6.11 -4.78
CA GLU A 15 13.27 -6.69 -5.46
C GLU A 15 13.55 -8.12 -4.99
N LYS A 16 13.63 -8.35 -3.67
CA LYS A 16 13.97 -9.67 -3.10
C LYS A 16 12.96 -10.75 -3.50
N LYS A 17 11.67 -10.41 -3.52
CA LYS A 17 10.59 -11.36 -3.82
C LYS A 17 10.25 -11.43 -5.30
N LYS A 18 10.81 -10.54 -6.13
CA LYS A 18 10.51 -10.44 -7.56
C LYS A 18 9.01 -10.30 -7.82
N ILE A 19 8.39 -9.36 -7.13
CA ILE A 19 6.96 -9.05 -7.26
C ILE A 19 6.79 -7.66 -7.87
N ASP A 20 5.72 -7.46 -8.63
CA ASP A 20 5.53 -6.24 -9.42
C ASP A 20 5.01 -5.06 -8.59
N MET A 21 4.34 -5.34 -7.47
CA MET A 21 3.74 -4.32 -6.62
C MET A 21 3.64 -4.76 -5.16
N ILE A 22 3.72 -3.78 -4.26
CA ILE A 22 3.36 -3.89 -2.84
C ILE A 22 2.33 -2.81 -2.49
N ALA A 23 1.27 -3.20 -1.79
CA ALA A 23 0.37 -2.31 -1.09
C ALA A 23 0.78 -2.22 0.39
N ALA A 24 1.45 -1.13 0.78
CA ALA A 24 1.98 -0.95 2.12
C ALA A 24 1.01 -0.15 2.99
N ASN A 25 0.52 -0.74 4.08
CA ASN A 25 -0.38 -0.07 5.02
C ASN A 25 0.39 0.68 6.12
N ASN A 26 0.13 1.98 6.28
CA ASN A 26 0.66 2.80 7.35
C ASN A 26 -0.19 2.69 8.62
N LEU A 27 0.30 1.90 9.58
CA LEU A 27 -0.38 1.68 10.87
C LEU A 27 -0.13 2.79 11.91
N LYS A 28 0.71 3.78 11.60
CA LYS A 28 0.97 4.90 12.53
C LYS A 28 -0.12 5.96 12.46
N GLU A 29 -0.94 5.95 11.41
CA GLU A 29 -2.07 6.85 11.28
C GLU A 29 -3.20 6.41 12.23
N GLN A 30 -3.66 7.31 13.09
CA GLN A 30 -4.72 7.00 14.03
C GLN A 30 -6.00 6.58 13.31
N GLY A 31 -6.55 5.44 13.72
CA GLY A 31 -7.82 4.92 13.21
C GLY A 31 -7.71 4.26 11.83
N ALA A 32 -6.50 3.92 11.36
CA ALA A 32 -6.27 3.12 10.16
C ALA A 32 -5.54 1.82 10.49
N GLY A 33 -5.87 0.73 9.79
CA GLY A 33 -5.27 -0.58 10.00
C GLY A 33 -6.17 -1.57 10.74
N PHE A 34 -5.56 -2.43 11.56
CA PHE A 34 -6.28 -3.52 12.23
C PHE A 34 -7.37 -3.01 13.16
N ASN A 35 -8.48 -3.75 13.24
CA ASN A 35 -9.63 -3.43 14.09
C ASN A 35 -10.24 -2.03 13.86
N THR A 36 -10.05 -1.49 12.64
CA THR A 36 -10.68 -0.24 12.18
C THR A 36 -11.22 -0.46 10.78
N ASP A 37 -12.13 0.40 10.31
CA ASP A 37 -12.74 0.27 8.98
C ASP A 37 -11.96 0.94 7.86
N THR A 38 -10.84 1.60 8.18
CA THR A 38 -10.08 2.38 7.21
C THR A 38 -8.62 1.95 7.15
N ASN A 39 -7.97 2.28 6.04
CA ASN A 39 -6.54 2.07 5.83
C ASN A 39 -5.91 3.34 5.26
N VAL A 40 -4.58 3.45 5.41
CA VAL A 40 -3.76 4.42 4.68
C VAL A 40 -2.72 3.61 3.91
N ILE A 41 -2.94 3.44 2.62
CA ILE A 41 -2.11 2.57 1.77
C ILE A 41 -1.18 3.42 0.91
N THR A 42 0.09 3.00 0.81
CA THR A 42 0.99 3.42 -0.25
C THR A 42 1.17 2.28 -1.24
N LEU A 43 0.86 2.52 -2.50
CA LEU A 43 1.11 1.61 -3.62
C LEU A 43 2.54 1.81 -4.10
N ILE A 44 3.30 0.73 -4.18
CA ILE A 44 4.73 0.74 -4.48
C ILE A 44 4.97 -0.26 -5.60
N THR A 45 5.37 0.22 -6.78
CA THR A 45 5.86 -0.61 -7.90
C THR A 45 7.34 -0.34 -8.10
N LYS A 46 7.97 -0.94 -9.11
CA LYS A 46 9.37 -0.63 -9.44
C LYS A 46 9.57 0.86 -9.77
N ASP A 47 8.64 1.44 -10.51
CA ASP A 47 8.79 2.76 -11.12
C ASP A 47 7.93 3.85 -10.47
N GLU A 48 7.00 3.47 -9.59
CA GLU A 48 6.06 4.42 -8.98
C GLU A 48 5.91 4.22 -7.47
N GLU A 49 5.61 5.32 -6.79
CA GLU A 49 5.08 5.35 -5.44
C GLU A 49 3.83 6.25 -5.42
N LYS A 50 2.70 5.72 -4.95
CA LYS A 50 1.45 6.48 -4.87
C LYS A 50 0.81 6.28 -3.50
N GLN A 51 0.74 7.34 -2.71
CA GLN A 51 0.02 7.33 -1.45
C GLN A 51 -1.47 7.59 -1.70
N LEU A 52 -2.33 6.71 -1.19
CA LEU A 52 -3.77 6.89 -1.15
C LEU A 52 -4.14 7.68 0.11
N PRO A 53 -5.22 8.50 0.06
CA PRO A 53 -5.76 9.10 1.27
C PRO A 53 -6.27 8.03 2.25
N LYS A 54 -6.61 8.44 3.47
CA LYS A 54 -7.31 7.56 4.41
C LYS A 54 -8.69 7.23 3.85
N MET A 55 -8.94 5.96 3.61
CA MET A 55 -10.14 5.46 2.94
C MET A 55 -10.65 4.21 3.64
N THR A 56 -11.92 3.87 3.46
CA THR A 56 -12.47 2.59 3.90
C THR A 56 -11.77 1.41 3.23
N LYS A 57 -11.84 0.22 3.81
CA LYS A 57 -11.21 -0.97 3.19
C LYS A 57 -11.80 -1.31 1.82
N GLU A 58 -13.08 -1.02 1.62
CA GLU A 58 -13.78 -1.23 0.34
C GLU A 58 -13.25 -0.27 -0.73
N GLU A 59 -13.20 1.03 -0.42
CA GLU A 59 -12.63 2.03 -1.33
C GLU A 59 -11.15 1.76 -1.65
N VAL A 60 -10.37 1.23 -0.69
CA VAL A 60 -8.99 0.80 -0.94
C VAL A 60 -8.94 -0.38 -1.90
N ALA A 61 -9.88 -1.31 -1.83
CA ALA A 61 -9.94 -2.44 -2.75
C ALA A 61 -10.23 -1.98 -4.19
N ASP A 62 -11.16 -1.04 -4.35
CA ASP A 62 -11.47 -0.44 -5.66
C ASP A 62 -10.26 0.32 -6.21
N ALA A 63 -9.63 1.17 -5.40
CA ALA A 63 -8.44 1.93 -5.81
C ALA A 63 -7.25 1.02 -6.18
N LEU A 64 -7.10 -0.14 -5.51
CA LEU A 64 -6.10 -1.15 -5.86
C LEU A 64 -6.38 -1.75 -7.23
N LEU A 65 -7.63 -2.13 -7.50
CA LEU A 65 -8.04 -2.70 -8.77
C LEU A 65 -7.83 -1.70 -9.92
N ASP A 66 -8.29 -0.47 -9.74
CA ASP A 66 -8.11 0.62 -10.72
C ASP A 66 -6.63 0.85 -11.02
N PHE A 67 -5.79 0.87 -9.98
CA PHE A 67 -4.35 1.05 -10.17
C PHE A 67 -3.74 -0.11 -10.97
N ILE A 68 -4.04 -1.35 -10.62
CA ILE A 68 -3.52 -2.53 -11.33
C ILE A 68 -3.98 -2.52 -12.80
N VAL A 69 -5.26 -2.26 -13.06
CA VAL A 69 -5.81 -2.22 -14.43
C VAL A 69 -5.21 -1.06 -15.25
N SER A 70 -4.83 0.05 -14.61
CA SER A 70 -4.17 1.17 -15.31
C SER A 70 -2.75 0.85 -15.78
N LYS A 71 -2.12 -0.20 -15.23
CA LYS A 71 -0.77 -0.67 -15.59
C LYS A 71 -0.88 -1.70 -16.72
N ASN A 72 -1.15 -1.20 -17.92
CA ASN A 72 -1.05 -1.99 -19.16
C ASN A 72 0.41 -2.31 -19.51
#